data_AF-A0A6A6L433-F1
#
_entry.id   AF-A0A6A6L433-F1
#
_cell.length_a   1.000
_cell.length_b   1.000
_cell.length_c   1.000
_cell.angle_alpha   90.00
_cell.angle_beta   90.00
_cell.angle_gamma   90.00
#
_symmetry.space_group_name_H-M   'P 1'
#
loop_
_entity.id
_entity.type
_entity.pdbx_description
1 polymer ?
#
loop_
_entity_poly.entity_id
_entity_poly.type
_entity_poly.pdbx_seq_one_letter_code
_entity_poly.pdbx_strand_id
1 'polypeptide(L)'
;MEMDSLPNGNSAVSAPAATINPTHTTPSSKLTQLTESLKLEHQFLRVPFEHYKKTIRANHRVVEKEVSSVISGVIDAADSDMTKDDVIQHLTSLVARLQGLKRKLEEGSRTEHLQAQRCRARLDYLESVDAENLSEWSNKR
;
A
#
# COMPACT_ATOMS: atom_id res chain seq x y z
N MET A 1 65.74 64.52 17.19
CA MET A 1 65.16 63.68 18.25
C MET A 1 63.68 63.60 17.92
N GLU A 2 63.22 62.53 17.25
CA GLU A 2 62.78 61.25 17.87
C GLU A 2 61.64 61.53 18.88
N MET A 3 60.44 60.97 18.83
CA MET A 3 59.98 59.65 18.34
C MET A 3 58.43 59.63 18.20
N ASP A 4 57.96 58.61 17.48
CA ASP A 4 56.62 58.03 17.34
C ASP A 4 55.61 58.16 18.49
N SER A 5 54.32 58.20 18.12
CA SER A 5 53.25 57.40 18.75
C SER A 5 51.95 57.46 17.94
N LEU A 6 51.60 56.36 17.27
CA LEU A 6 50.23 56.04 16.81
C LEU A 6 49.42 55.42 17.95
N PRO A 7 48.09 55.61 17.94
CA PRO A 7 47.20 54.49 18.24
C PRO A 7 46.12 54.28 17.17
N ASN A 8 46.06 53.03 16.74
CA ASN A 8 45.05 52.39 15.89
C ASN A 8 43.72 52.23 16.64
N GLY A 9 42.58 52.55 16.01
CA GLY A 9 41.25 52.38 16.61
C GLY A 9 40.13 52.43 15.57
N ASN A 10 39.72 51.24 15.09
CA ASN A 10 38.56 50.97 14.26
C ASN A 10 37.31 51.79 14.64
N SER A 11 36.71 52.46 13.66
CA SER A 11 35.30 52.86 13.72
C SER A 11 34.57 52.29 12.52
N ALA A 12 33.90 51.15 12.75
CA ALA A 12 33.00 50.53 11.80
C ALA A 12 31.73 51.39 11.68
N VAL A 13 31.46 51.86 10.46
CA VAL A 13 30.22 52.53 10.08
C VAL A 13 29.08 51.51 10.15
N SER A 14 28.07 51.81 10.97
CA SER A 14 26.85 51.02 11.10
C SER A 14 25.99 51.15 9.83
N ALA A 15 25.81 50.06 9.10
CA ALA A 15 24.80 49.92 8.05
C ALA A 15 23.52 49.28 8.64
N PRO A 16 22.32 49.66 8.17
CA PRO A 16 21.08 49.21 8.80
C PRO A 16 20.83 47.72 8.53
N ALA A 17 20.37 47.02 9.55
CA ALA A 17 19.98 45.62 9.51
C ALA A 17 18.85 45.43 8.48
N ALA A 18 19.15 44.70 7.40
CA ALA A 18 18.14 44.18 6.50
C ALA A 18 17.28 43.18 7.27
N THR A 19 16.01 43.52 7.45
CA THR A 19 14.98 42.65 8.01
C THR A 19 14.86 41.41 7.11
N ILE A 20 15.26 40.27 7.65
CA ILE A 20 15.15 38.97 6.97
C ILE A 20 13.68 38.55 7.06
N ASN A 21 12.89 38.85 6.03
CA ASN A 21 11.56 38.26 5.87
C ASN A 21 11.70 36.75 5.61
N PRO A 22 11.13 35.85 6.44
CA PRO A 22 11.23 34.41 6.23
C PRO A 22 10.01 33.93 5.45
N THR A 23 9.86 34.29 4.18
CA THR A 23 8.69 33.83 3.40
C THR A 23 8.98 33.34 1.98
N HIS A 24 10.24 33.20 1.58
CA HIS A 24 10.55 32.56 0.29
C HIS A 24 11.32 31.27 0.51
N THR A 25 10.59 30.20 0.86
CA THR A 25 11.04 28.85 0.52
C THR A 25 11.09 28.75 -1.01
N THR A 26 12.31 28.70 -1.53
CA THR A 26 12.61 28.65 -2.96
C THR A 26 11.84 27.51 -3.64
N PRO A 27 11.26 27.73 -4.85
CA PRO A 27 10.51 26.70 -5.59
C PRO A 27 11.32 25.42 -5.83
N SER A 28 12.64 25.54 -5.87
CA SER A 28 13.60 24.43 -5.99
C SER A 28 13.52 23.43 -4.81
N SER A 29 13.30 23.90 -3.58
CA SER A 29 13.25 23.01 -2.40
C SER A 29 11.98 22.17 -2.38
N LYS A 30 10.82 22.77 -2.73
CA LYS A 30 9.54 22.08 -2.83
C LYS A 30 9.57 21.01 -3.92
N LEU A 31 10.19 21.32 -5.07
CA LEU A 31 10.37 20.36 -6.18
C LEU A 31 11.27 19.18 -5.79
N THR A 32 12.35 19.45 -5.04
CA THR A 32 13.26 18.41 -4.55
C THR A 32 12.53 17.47 -3.58
N GLN A 33 11.78 18.01 -2.63
CA GLN A 33 10.98 17.24 -1.67
C GLN A 33 9.88 16.39 -2.36
N LEU A 34 9.27 16.94 -3.42
CA LEU A 34 8.32 16.22 -4.27
C LEU A 34 8.97 15.03 -4.96
N THR A 35 10.17 15.24 -5.50
CA THR A 35 10.93 14.21 -6.22
C THR A 35 11.33 13.08 -5.29
N GLU A 36 11.77 13.39 -4.07
CA GLU A 36 12.05 12.41 -3.02
C GLU A 36 10.78 11.67 -2.58
N SER A 37 9.68 12.41 -2.44
CA SER A 37 8.38 11.84 -2.12
C SER A 37 7.92 10.83 -3.17
N LEU A 38 7.97 11.21 -4.45
CA LEU A 38 7.54 10.38 -5.58
C LEU A 38 8.38 9.11 -5.72
N LYS A 39 9.68 9.16 -5.40
CA LYS A 39 10.54 7.97 -5.40
C LYS A 39 10.05 6.89 -4.44
N LEU A 40 9.43 7.28 -3.33
CA LEU A 40 8.90 6.34 -2.33
C LEU A 40 7.55 5.76 -2.75
N GLU A 41 6.75 6.52 -3.50
CA GLU A 41 5.42 6.12 -3.99
C GLU A 41 5.46 4.83 -4.80
N HIS A 42 6.50 4.63 -5.61
CA HIS A 42 6.67 3.41 -6.37
C HIS A 42 6.65 2.17 -5.46
N GLN A 43 7.39 2.20 -4.35
CA GLN A 43 7.46 1.05 -3.44
C GLN A 43 6.17 0.87 -2.65
N PHE A 44 5.52 1.97 -2.26
CA PHE A 44 4.23 1.93 -1.57
C PHE A 44 3.11 1.35 -2.43
N LEU A 45 3.21 1.44 -3.75
CA LEU A 45 2.25 0.82 -4.65
C LEU A 45 2.65 -0.62 -5.01
N ARG A 46 3.95 -0.85 -5.24
CA ARG A 46 4.48 -2.16 -5.64
C ARG A 46 4.24 -3.24 -4.60
N VAL A 47 4.50 -2.96 -3.32
CA VAL A 47 4.41 -3.99 -2.26
C VAL A 47 2.98 -4.51 -2.07
N PRO A 48 1.94 -3.66 -1.88
CA PRO A 48 0.55 -4.12 -1.82
C PRO A 48 0.11 -4.84 -3.08
N PHE A 49 0.55 -4.39 -4.27
CA PHE A 49 0.22 -5.03 -5.54
C PHE A 49 0.81 -6.44 -5.67
N GLU A 50 2.05 -6.66 -5.23
CA GLU A 50 2.64 -8.01 -5.23
C GLU A 50 1.96 -8.93 -4.21
N HIS A 51 1.54 -8.39 -3.05
CA HIS A 51 0.75 -9.15 -2.09
C HIS A 51 -0.62 -9.51 -2.69
N TYR A 52 -1.29 -8.57 -3.34
CA TYR A 52 -2.57 -8.79 -4.03
C TYR A 52 -2.46 -9.93 -5.04
N LYS A 53 -1.47 -9.87 -5.94
CA LYS A 53 -1.19 -10.94 -6.91
C LYS A 53 -0.88 -12.28 -6.25
N LYS A 54 -0.12 -12.27 -5.16
CA LYS A 54 0.22 -13.50 -4.42
C LYS A 54 -1.03 -14.14 -3.83
N THR A 55 -1.89 -13.34 -3.19
CA THR A 55 -3.14 -13.79 -2.58
C THR A 55 -4.10 -14.36 -3.62
N ILE A 56 -4.31 -13.66 -4.75
CA ILE A 56 -5.15 -14.16 -5.85
C ILE A 56 -4.67 -15.53 -6.33
N ARG A 57 -3.37 -15.68 -6.61
CA ARG A 57 -2.81 -16.95 -7.07
C ARG A 57 -2.96 -18.07 -6.05
N ALA A 58 -2.79 -17.77 -4.76
CA ALA A 58 -2.97 -18.75 -3.70
C ALA A 58 -4.44 -19.18 -3.57
N ASN A 59 -5.37 -18.22 -3.55
CA ASN A 59 -6.80 -18.49 -3.47
C ASN A 59 -7.29 -19.32 -4.66
N HIS A 60 -6.87 -18.96 -5.88
CA HIS A 60 -7.21 -19.71 -7.10
C HIS A 60 -6.81 -21.18 -7.01
N ARG A 61 -5.56 -21.47 -6.61
CA ARG A 61 -5.06 -22.85 -6.48
C ARG A 61 -5.85 -23.66 -5.46
N VAL A 62 -6.23 -23.04 -4.34
CA VAL A 62 -7.03 -23.70 -3.30
C VAL A 62 -8.43 -23.99 -3.83
N VAL A 63 -9.07 -23.02 -4.48
CA VAL A 63 -10.42 -23.19 -5.05
C VAL A 63 -10.43 -24.29 -6.10
N GLU A 64 -9.51 -24.26 -7.07
CA GLU A 64 -9.43 -25.30 -8.11
C GLU A 64 -9.27 -26.69 -7.52
N LYS A 65 -8.37 -26.85 -6.53
CA LYS A 65 -8.14 -28.14 -5.87
C LYS A 65 -9.39 -28.64 -5.14
N GLU A 66 -10.02 -27.78 -4.35
CA GLU A 66 -11.17 -28.15 -3.52
C GLU A 66 -12.42 -28.40 -4.37
N VAL A 67 -12.67 -27.58 -5.39
CA VAL A 67 -13.76 -27.78 -6.35
C VAL A 67 -13.57 -29.09 -7.11
N SER A 68 -12.35 -29.39 -7.59
CA SER A 68 -12.06 -30.67 -8.24
C SER A 68 -12.32 -31.87 -7.31
N SER A 69 -11.95 -31.76 -6.04
CA SER A 69 -12.18 -32.80 -5.03
C SER A 69 -13.67 -32.97 -4.68
N VAL A 70 -14.45 -31.87 -4.69
CA VAL A 70 -15.90 -31.90 -4.57
C VAL A 70 -16.53 -32.62 -5.75
N ILE A 71 -16.17 -32.24 -6.97
CA ILE A 71 -16.69 -32.86 -8.20
C ILE A 71 -16.39 -34.35 -8.23
N SER A 72 -15.14 -34.75 -7.95
CA SER A 72 -14.78 -36.17 -7.85
C SER A 72 -15.64 -36.90 -6.83
N GLY A 73 -15.79 -36.34 -5.63
CA GLY A 73 -16.62 -36.96 -4.59
C GLY A 73 -18.09 -37.08 -4.97
N VAL A 74 -18.63 -36.16 -5.79
CA VAL A 74 -20.00 -36.27 -6.32
C VAL A 74 -20.10 -37.41 -7.34
N ILE A 75 -19.11 -37.53 -8.24
CA ILE A 75 -19.07 -38.60 -9.24
C ILE A 75 -18.96 -39.96 -8.53
N ASP A 76 -18.04 -40.09 -7.57
CA ASP A 76 -17.86 -41.32 -6.79
C ASP A 76 -19.14 -41.72 -6.04
N ALA A 77 -19.88 -40.75 -5.51
CA ALA A 77 -21.17 -40.97 -4.86
C ALA A 77 -22.29 -41.36 -5.83
N ALA A 78 -22.23 -40.90 -7.08
CA ALA A 78 -23.22 -41.23 -8.09
C ALA A 78 -23.03 -42.65 -8.65
N ASP A 79 -21.78 -43.11 -8.72
CA ASP A 79 -21.41 -44.42 -9.27
C ASP A 79 -21.41 -45.54 -8.22
N SER A 80 -21.57 -45.22 -6.93
CA SER A 80 -21.50 -46.19 -5.83
C SER A 80 -22.87 -46.71 -5.40
N ASP A 81 -22.96 -48.02 -5.23
CA ASP A 81 -24.14 -48.69 -4.68
C ASP A 81 -24.09 -48.58 -3.15
N MET A 82 -24.73 -47.55 -2.60
CA MET A 82 -24.67 -47.19 -1.19
C MET A 82 -25.99 -47.42 -0.47
N THR A 83 -25.93 -47.81 0.81
CA THR A 83 -27.13 -47.85 1.64
C THR A 83 -27.63 -46.42 1.91
N LYS A 84 -28.90 -46.27 2.30
CA LYS A 84 -29.48 -44.95 2.56
C LYS A 84 -28.69 -44.15 3.62
N ASP A 85 -28.23 -44.83 4.67
CA ASP A 85 -27.47 -44.20 5.74
C ASP A 85 -26.10 -43.74 5.25
N ASP A 86 -25.43 -44.55 4.42
CA ASP A 86 -24.15 -44.19 3.80
C ASP A 86 -24.29 -42.98 2.88
N VAL A 87 -25.36 -42.91 2.08
CA VAL A 87 -25.65 -41.76 1.21
C VAL A 87 -25.84 -40.49 2.04
N ILE A 88 -26.61 -40.56 3.13
CA ILE A 88 -26.83 -39.41 4.03
C ILE A 88 -25.51 -38.95 4.65
N GLN A 89 -24.68 -39.88 5.13
CA GLN A 89 -23.38 -39.55 5.71
C GLN A 89 -22.44 -38.93 4.68
N HIS A 90 -22.40 -39.47 3.46
CA HIS A 90 -21.56 -38.98 2.38
C HIS A 90 -21.97 -37.57 1.93
N LEU A 91 -23.27 -37.33 1.72
CA LEU A 91 -23.79 -36.01 1.40
C LEU A 91 -23.52 -35.00 2.52
N THR A 92 -23.66 -35.41 3.78
CA THR A 92 -23.35 -34.56 4.94
C THR A 92 -21.88 -34.14 4.95
N SER A 93 -20.97 -35.06 4.67
CA SER A 93 -19.53 -34.78 4.53
C SER A 93 -19.24 -33.80 3.39
N LEU A 94 -19.89 -34.00 2.23
CA LEU A 94 -19.75 -33.12 1.08
C LEU A 94 -20.25 -31.70 1.37
N VAL A 95 -21.40 -31.57 2.05
CA VAL A 95 -21.95 -30.29 2.49
C VAL A 95 -21.01 -29.60 3.47
N ALA A 96 -20.46 -30.32 4.45
CA ALA A 96 -19.49 -29.76 5.39
C ALA A 96 -18.23 -29.25 4.68
N ARG A 97 -17.74 -29.99 3.66
CA ARG A 97 -16.61 -29.56 2.83
C ARG A 97 -16.92 -28.31 2.01
N LEU A 98 -18.11 -28.23 1.40
CA LEU A 98 -18.57 -27.05 0.66
C LEU A 98 -18.73 -25.82 1.55
N GLN A 99 -19.26 -25.98 2.77
CA GLN A 99 -19.33 -24.91 3.76
C GLN A 99 -17.92 -24.45 4.17
N GLY A 100 -16.99 -25.40 4.35
CA GLY A 100 -15.58 -25.10 4.60
C GLY A 100 -14.93 -24.31 3.45
N LEU A 101 -15.20 -24.70 2.21
CA LEU A 101 -14.72 -23.99 1.02
C LEU A 101 -15.31 -22.58 0.91
N LYS A 102 -16.62 -22.41 1.16
CA LYS A 102 -17.28 -21.09 1.20
C LYS A 102 -16.56 -20.17 2.20
N ARG A 103 -16.31 -20.65 3.41
CA ARG A 103 -15.58 -19.88 4.44
C ARG A 103 -14.17 -19.48 3.98
N LYS A 104 -13.42 -20.41 3.38
CA LYS A 104 -12.08 -20.12 2.83
C LYS A 104 -12.13 -19.05 1.74
N LEU A 105 -13.13 -19.12 0.84
CA LEU A 105 -13.30 -18.18 -0.26
C LEU A 105 -13.67 -16.78 0.24
N GLU A 106 -14.57 -16.69 1.23
CA GLU A 106 -14.96 -15.41 1.83
C GLU A 106 -13.77 -14.72 2.50
N GLU A 107 -12.92 -15.48 3.21
CA GLU A 107 -11.70 -14.93 3.80
C GLU A 107 -10.67 -14.51 2.75
N GLY A 108 -10.46 -15.34 1.72
CA GLY A 108 -9.63 -15.00 0.57
C GLY A 108 -10.11 -13.73 -0.14
N SER A 109 -11.42 -13.57 -0.32
CA SER A 109 -12.04 -12.40 -0.94
C SER A 109 -11.85 -11.14 -0.10
N ARG A 110 -12.00 -11.23 1.23
CA ARG A 110 -11.78 -10.11 2.15
C ARG A 110 -10.33 -9.60 2.09
N THR A 111 -9.37 -10.52 2.12
CA THR A 111 -7.94 -10.17 2.05
C THR A 111 -7.54 -9.58 0.70
N GLU A 112 -8.06 -10.15 -0.40
CA GLU A 112 -7.90 -9.61 -1.75
C GLU A 112 -8.47 -8.19 -1.86
N HIS A 113 -9.70 -7.99 -1.39
CA HIS A 113 -10.39 -6.71 -1.45
C HIS A 113 -9.64 -5.62 -0.67
N LEU A 114 -9.12 -5.96 0.51
CA LEU A 114 -8.33 -5.04 1.34
C LEU A 114 -7.08 -4.54 0.61
N GLN A 115 -6.36 -5.44 -0.07
CA GLN A 115 -5.14 -5.06 -0.79
C GLN A 115 -5.46 -4.27 -2.06
N ALA A 116 -6.54 -4.63 -2.76
CA ALA A 116 -7.05 -3.85 -3.89
C ALA A 116 -7.45 -2.43 -3.46
N GLN A 117 -8.11 -2.29 -2.30
CA GLN A 117 -8.50 -1.00 -1.74
C GLN A 117 -7.27 -0.15 -1.38
N ARG A 118 -6.23 -0.75 -0.80
CA ARG A 118 -4.96 -0.06 -0.53
C ARG A 118 -4.30 0.45 -1.81
N CYS A 119 -4.27 -0.37 -2.86
CA CYS A 119 -3.77 0.06 -4.16
C CYS A 119 -4.59 1.23 -4.73
N ARG A 120 -5.92 1.13 -4.71
CA ARG A 120 -6.82 2.20 -5.19
C ARG A 120 -6.63 3.50 -4.41
N ALA A 121 -6.70 3.46 -3.08
CA ALA A 121 -6.49 4.64 -2.25
C ALA A 121 -5.13 5.31 -2.50
N ARG A 122 -4.09 4.53 -2.83
CA ARG A 122 -2.79 5.09 -3.18
C ARG A 122 -2.75 5.73 -4.57
N LEU A 123 -3.45 5.16 -5.55
CA LEU A 123 -3.62 5.77 -6.86
C LEU A 123 -4.43 7.06 -6.76
N ASP A 124 -5.54 7.07 -6.03
CA ASP A 124 -6.37 8.24 -5.80
C ASP A 124 -5.56 9.36 -5.11
N TYR A 125 -4.72 9.00 -4.14
CA TYR A 125 -3.77 9.92 -3.53
C TYR A 125 -2.80 10.50 -4.56
N LEU A 126 -2.20 9.68 -5.44
CA LEU A 126 -1.28 10.16 -6.48
C LEU A 126 -1.98 11.07 -7.51
N GLU A 127 -3.24 10.79 -7.84
CA GLU A 127 -4.05 11.60 -8.74
C GLU A 127 -4.40 12.97 -8.13
N SER A 128 -4.53 13.05 -6.80
CA SER A 128 -4.82 14.31 -6.09
C SER A 128 -3.65 15.31 -6.00
N VAL A 129 -2.49 14.98 -6.56
CA VAL A 129 -1.33 15.89 -6.62
C VAL A 129 -1.64 17.08 -7.52
N ASP A 130 -1.57 18.27 -6.98
CA ASP A 130 -1.62 19.53 -7.75
C ASP A 130 -0.52 20.49 -7.27
N ALA A 131 -0.05 21.37 -8.16
CA ALA A 131 1.05 22.32 -7.93
C ALA A 131 0.79 23.24 -6.72
N GLU A 132 -0.49 23.51 -6.43
CA GLU A 132 -0.94 24.36 -5.33
C GLU A 132 -1.03 23.61 -3.99
N ASN A 133 -1.19 22.27 -4.01
CA ASN A 133 -1.42 21.42 -2.84
C ASN A 133 -0.20 20.56 -2.44
N LEU A 134 0.94 20.74 -3.09
CA LEU A 134 2.11 19.87 -2.92
C LEU A 134 2.58 19.70 -1.48
N SER A 135 2.56 20.79 -0.70
CA SER A 135 3.00 20.77 0.70
C SER A 135 2.05 20.00 1.60
N GLU A 136 0.72 20.09 1.40
CA GLU A 136 -0.22 19.31 2.21
C GLU A 136 -0.31 17.87 1.75
N TRP A 137 -0.21 17.64 0.43
CA TRP A 137 -0.16 16.31 -0.16
C TRP A 137 0.98 15.48 0.44
N SER A 138 2.20 16.02 0.47
CA SER A 138 3.36 15.35 1.07
C SER A 138 3.18 15.02 2.55
N ASN A 139 2.31 15.74 3.26
CA ASN A 139 2.08 15.57 4.70
C ASN A 139 0.92 14.61 5.01
N LYS A 140 0.10 14.25 4.00
CA LYS A 140 -1.05 13.33 4.10
C LYS A 140 -0.66 11.85 3.88
N ARG A 141 0.64 11.57 3.70
CA ARG A 141 1.19 10.21 3.53
C ARG A 141 1.09 9.41 4.81
#